data_AF-A0A7S0YXI0-F1
#
_entry.id   AF-A0A7S0YXI0-F1
#
_cell.length_a   1.000
_cell.length_b   1.000
_cell.length_c   1.000
_cell.angle_alpha   90.00
_cell.angle_beta   90.00
_cell.angle_gamma   90.00
#
_symmetry.space_group_name_H-M   'P 1'
#
loop_
_entity.id
_entity.type
_entity.pdbx_description
1 polymer ?
#
loop_
_entity_poly.entity_id
_entity_poly.type
_entity_poly.pdbx_seq_one_letter_code
_entity_poly.pdbx_strand_id
1 'polypeptide(L)'
;QSSYRKVLMRELSNFRVLPNQVSDRKCAEMISEDGIHILVNLNSHTAGERNAIFACRPAPVQVVYLAFPGTHGADYLDYNVVDKTVCPAEHRPYYSEALAYMPHCYQTNSF
;
A
#
# COMPACT_ATOMS: atom_id res chain seq x y z
N GLN A 1 1.59 -19.63 14.20
CA GLN A 1 1.12 -18.68 13.17
C GLN A 1 -0.25 -18.15 13.58
N SER A 2 -0.50 -16.85 13.39
CA SER A 2 -1.77 -16.18 13.69
C SER A 2 -2.95 -16.76 12.89
N SER A 3 -4.16 -16.74 13.47
CA SER A 3 -5.41 -17.14 12.79
C SER A 3 -5.66 -16.31 11.54
N TYR A 4 -5.45 -14.99 11.59
CA TYR A 4 -5.61 -14.07 10.46
C TYR A 4 -4.75 -14.47 9.26
N ARG A 5 -3.49 -14.86 9.51
CA ARG A 5 -2.58 -15.28 8.43
C ARG A 5 -3.06 -16.55 7.73
N LYS A 6 -3.64 -17.51 8.48
CA LYS A 6 -4.20 -18.74 7.89
C LYS A 6 -5.39 -18.42 7.00
N VAL A 7 -6.24 -17.47 7.40
CA VAL A 7 -7.38 -17.00 6.59
C VAL A 7 -6.87 -16.39 5.27
N LEU A 8 -5.90 -15.47 5.34
CA LEU A 8 -5.31 -14.86 4.14
C LEU A 8 -4.70 -15.88 3.19
N MET A 9 -3.95 -16.86 3.71
CA MET A 9 -3.36 -17.93 2.90
C MET A 9 -4.41 -18.84 2.24
N ARG A 10 -5.61 -18.94 2.82
CA ARG A 10 -6.70 -19.76 2.29
C ARG A 10 -7.54 -19.01 1.26
N GLU A 11 -7.79 -17.73 1.49
CA GLU A 11 -8.78 -16.94 0.73
C GLU A 11 -8.17 -16.15 -0.43
N LEU A 12 -6.89 -15.80 -0.35
CA LEU A 12 -6.21 -15.12 -1.44
C LEU A 12 -5.77 -16.11 -2.52
N SER A 13 -6.14 -15.84 -3.77
CA SER A 13 -5.76 -16.68 -4.92
C SER A 13 -4.24 -16.81 -5.08
N ASN A 14 -3.50 -15.75 -4.71
CA ASN A 14 -2.05 -15.74 -4.71
C ASN A 14 -1.55 -15.13 -3.39
N PHE A 15 -0.83 -15.92 -2.60
CA PHE A 15 -0.17 -15.47 -1.37
C PHE A 15 1.32 -15.80 -1.42
N ARG A 16 2.17 -14.76 -1.44
CA ARG A 16 3.62 -14.91 -1.52
C ARG A 16 4.28 -14.30 -0.29
N VAL A 17 5.22 -15.04 0.30
CA VAL A 17 6.08 -14.52 1.35
C VAL A 17 7.37 -14.03 0.70
N LEU A 18 7.66 -12.73 0.84
CA LEU A 18 8.94 -12.17 0.44
C LEU A 18 9.92 -12.29 1.62
N PRO A 19 10.96 -13.12 1.54
CA PRO A 19 11.88 -13.31 2.65
C PRO A 19 12.72 -12.05 2.94
N ASN A 20 13.11 -11.83 4.20
CA ASN A 20 13.88 -10.65 4.61
C ASN A 20 15.30 -10.62 4.03
N GLN A 21 15.86 -11.78 3.70
CA GLN A 21 17.18 -11.89 3.07
C GLN A 21 17.17 -11.54 1.58
N VAL A 22 16.00 -11.43 0.96
CA VAL A 22 15.89 -11.03 -0.45
C VAL A 22 15.86 -9.52 -0.53
N SER A 23 16.71 -8.95 -1.39
CA SER A 23 16.80 -7.50 -1.57
C SER A 23 15.48 -6.91 -2.09
N ASP A 24 15.25 -5.63 -1.78
CA ASP A 24 14.06 -4.92 -2.23
C ASP A 24 13.97 -4.84 -3.76
N ARG A 25 15.10 -4.65 -4.43
CA ARG A 25 15.18 -4.70 -5.89
C ARG A 25 14.71 -6.05 -6.44
N LYS A 26 15.15 -7.16 -5.84
CA LYS A 26 14.73 -8.48 -6.33
C LYS A 26 13.25 -8.74 -6.08
N CYS A 27 12.73 -8.23 -4.97
CA CYS A 27 11.29 -8.28 -4.69
C CYS A 27 10.48 -7.42 -5.66
N ALA A 28 10.98 -6.24 -6.04
CA ALA A 28 10.36 -5.40 -7.06
C ALA A 28 10.32 -6.11 -8.43
N GLU A 29 11.40 -6.77 -8.84
CA GLU A 29 11.43 -7.61 -10.05
C GLU A 29 10.35 -8.70 -10.01
N MET A 30 10.25 -9.42 -8.88
CA MET A 30 9.22 -10.46 -8.70
C MET A 30 7.80 -9.91 -8.81
N ILE A 31 7.53 -8.73 -8.24
CA ILE A 31 6.21 -8.08 -8.33
C ILE A 31 5.92 -7.62 -9.77
N SER A 32 6.94 -7.13 -10.47
CA SER A 32 6.82 -6.72 -11.87
C SER A 32 6.55 -7.91 -12.80
N GLU A 33 7.24 -9.03 -12.58
CA GLU A 33 7.01 -10.31 -13.27
C GLU A 33 5.60 -10.86 -13.04
N ASP A 34 5.04 -10.63 -11.85
CA ASP A 34 3.66 -11.03 -11.50
C ASP A 34 2.59 -10.17 -12.23
N GLY A 35 2.99 -9.12 -12.96
CA GLY A 35 2.07 -8.31 -13.78
C GLY A 35 1.09 -7.47 -12.96
N ILE A 36 1.50 -7.01 -11.78
CA ILE A 36 0.64 -6.21 -10.89
C ILE A 36 0.40 -4.82 -11.47
N HIS A 37 -0.86 -4.49 -11.72
CA HIS A 37 -1.27 -3.17 -12.24
C HIS A 37 -1.36 -2.09 -11.15
N ILE A 38 -1.89 -2.46 -9.97
CA ILE A 38 -2.07 -1.57 -8.82
C ILE A 38 -1.41 -2.24 -7.61
N LEU A 39 -0.35 -1.61 -7.09
CA LEU A 39 0.35 -2.07 -5.90
C LEU A 39 -0.01 -1.21 -4.69
N VAL A 40 -0.52 -1.84 -3.63
CA VAL A 40 -1.01 -1.15 -2.43
C VAL A 40 -0.02 -1.28 -1.28
N ASN A 41 0.51 -0.16 -0.78
CA ASN A 41 1.34 -0.06 0.40
C ASN A 41 0.47 -0.01 1.67
N LEU A 42 0.57 -1.06 2.48
CA LEU A 42 -0.14 -1.22 3.76
C LEU A 42 0.76 -0.98 5.00
N ASN A 43 2.02 -0.56 4.80
CA ASN A 43 3.00 -0.40 5.86
C ASN A 43 3.51 1.04 6.03
N SER A 44 3.66 1.82 4.95
CA SER A 44 4.19 3.20 4.99
C SER A 44 5.42 3.30 5.92
N HIS A 45 5.50 4.30 6.82
CA HIS A 45 6.63 4.52 7.73
C HIS A 45 6.51 3.74 9.05
N THR A 46 6.05 2.48 9.00
CA THR A 46 5.92 1.60 10.18
C THR A 46 7.06 0.58 10.27
N ALA A 47 7.18 -0.09 11.42
CA ALA A 47 8.25 -1.05 11.66
C ALA A 47 8.24 -2.20 10.64
N GLY A 48 9.40 -2.49 10.04
CA GLY A 48 9.55 -3.55 9.04
C GLY A 48 9.02 -3.17 7.65
N GLU A 49 8.82 -1.88 7.39
CA GLU A 49 8.53 -1.37 6.06
C GLU A 49 9.62 -1.72 5.04
N ARG A 50 9.21 -1.73 3.77
CA ARG A 50 10.05 -2.09 2.61
C ARG A 50 9.81 -1.11 1.46
N ASN A 51 9.76 0.19 1.76
CA ASN A 51 9.41 1.29 0.85
C ASN A 51 10.36 1.39 -0.35
N ALA A 52 11.60 0.90 -0.24
CA ALA A 52 12.52 0.79 -1.36
C ALA A 52 12.00 -0.12 -2.49
N ILE A 53 11.09 -1.07 -2.20
CA ILE A 53 10.37 -1.84 -3.23
C ILE A 53 9.51 -0.89 -4.06
N PHE A 54 8.73 -0.02 -3.40
CA PHE A 54 7.87 0.96 -4.08
C PHE A 54 8.70 2.00 -4.83
N ALA A 55 9.84 2.42 -4.29
CA ALA A 55 10.77 3.31 -4.98
C ALA A 55 11.30 2.73 -6.31
N CYS A 56 11.37 1.39 -6.43
CA CYS A 56 11.72 0.71 -7.69
C CYS A 56 10.59 0.71 -8.72
N ARG A 57 9.40 1.22 -8.39
CA ARG A 57 8.19 1.30 -9.23
C ARG A 57 7.83 0.00 -9.98
N PRO A 58 7.68 -1.15 -9.30
CA PRO A 58 7.35 -2.43 -9.94
C PRO A 58 5.94 -2.51 -10.55
N ALA A 59 5.04 -1.59 -10.20
CA ALA A 59 3.70 -1.50 -10.77
C ALA A 59 3.45 -0.09 -11.37
N PRO A 60 2.63 0.04 -12.43
CA PRO A 60 2.37 1.33 -13.06
C PRO A 60 1.59 2.29 -12.15
N VAL A 61 0.72 1.78 -11.28
CA VAL A 61 0.02 2.56 -10.26
C VAL A 61 0.37 2.03 -8.88
N GLN A 62 0.80 2.92 -7.98
CA GLN A 62 1.15 2.61 -6.62
C GLN A 62 0.37 3.48 -5.64
N VAL A 63 -0.17 2.86 -4.60
CA VAL A 63 -1.17 3.48 -3.73
C VAL A 63 -0.79 3.26 -2.28
N VAL A 64 -0.94 4.27 -1.41
CA VAL A 64 -0.91 4.09 0.04
C VAL A 64 -2.33 3.96 0.58
N TYR A 65 -2.56 2.99 1.46
CA TYR A 65 -3.87 2.75 2.07
C TYR A 65 -3.74 2.21 3.49
N LEU A 66 -4.50 2.79 4.45
CA LEU A 66 -4.59 2.43 5.88
C LEU A 66 -3.30 2.49 6.71
N ALA A 67 -2.14 2.55 6.07
CA ALA A 67 -0.84 2.35 6.69
C ALA A 67 -0.45 3.48 7.66
N PHE A 68 -0.64 4.73 7.23
CA PHE A 68 -0.24 5.92 7.96
C PHE A 68 -1.30 7.02 7.75
N PRO A 69 -1.80 7.67 8.83
CA PRO A 69 -2.85 8.68 8.73
C PRO A 69 -2.29 10.04 8.27
N GLY A 70 -1.79 10.10 7.04
CA GLY A 70 -1.23 11.31 6.44
C GLY A 70 -0.60 11.07 5.07
N THR A 71 0.03 12.11 4.53
CA THR A 71 0.85 12.04 3.32
C THR A 71 2.05 11.11 3.54
N HIS A 72 2.42 10.32 2.52
CA HIS A 72 3.66 9.57 2.54
C HIS A 72 4.87 10.47 2.24
N GLY A 73 4.67 11.55 1.47
CA GLY A 73 5.72 12.49 1.09
C GLY A 73 6.70 11.95 0.04
N ALA A 74 6.36 10.86 -0.66
CA ALA A 74 7.20 10.21 -1.66
C ALA A 74 6.68 10.47 -3.08
N ASP A 75 7.59 10.57 -4.05
CA ASP A 75 7.29 10.72 -5.48
C ASP A 75 6.96 9.39 -6.18
N TYR A 76 7.16 8.27 -5.50
CA TYR A 76 6.89 6.93 -6.01
C TYR A 76 5.51 6.38 -5.62
N LEU A 77 4.67 7.11 -4.87
CA LEU A 77 3.29 6.73 -4.58
C LEU A 77 2.35 7.71 -5.27
N ASP A 78 1.48 7.17 -6.13
CA ASP A 78 0.65 7.98 -7.02
C ASP A 78 -0.64 8.43 -6.33
N TYR A 79 -1.23 7.56 -5.49
CA TYR A 79 -2.50 7.84 -4.80
C TYR A 79 -2.46 7.54 -3.29
N ASN A 80 -3.24 8.31 -2.54
CA ASN A 80 -3.60 8.03 -1.15
C ASN A 80 -5.12 7.82 -1.05
N VAL A 81 -5.53 6.66 -0.52
CA VAL A 81 -6.95 6.32 -0.35
C VAL A 81 -7.48 6.91 0.94
N VAL A 82 -8.43 7.82 0.82
CA VAL A 82 -8.97 8.65 1.92
C VAL A 82 -10.49 8.73 1.85
N ASP A 83 -11.11 9.44 2.79
CA ASP A 83 -12.50 9.86 2.71
C ASP A 83 -12.65 11.34 3.09
N LYS A 84 -13.86 11.88 2.91
CA LYS A 84 -14.15 13.30 3.16
C LYS A 84 -14.17 13.68 4.65
N THR A 85 -14.25 12.70 5.55
CA THR A 85 -14.24 12.93 6.99
C THR A 85 -12.81 13.18 7.47
N VAL A 86 -11.87 12.33 7.07
CA VAL A 86 -10.46 12.42 7.50
C VAL A 86 -9.62 13.34 6.62
N CYS A 87 -9.99 13.47 5.34
CA CYS A 87 -9.27 14.30 4.37
C CYS A 87 -10.26 15.16 3.57
N PRO A 88 -10.88 16.19 4.19
CA PRO A 88 -11.73 17.14 3.48
C PRO A 88 -10.93 17.88 2.39
N ALA A 89 -11.62 18.46 1.41
CA ALA A 89 -10.99 18.97 0.18
C ALA A 89 -9.92 20.04 0.43
N GLU A 90 -10.07 20.80 1.51
CA GLU A 90 -9.14 21.84 1.97
C GLU A 90 -7.78 21.27 2.37
N HIS A 91 -7.70 19.97 2.68
CA HIS A 91 -6.45 19.32 3.03
C HIS A 91 -5.62 18.90 1.82
N ARG A 92 -6.18 18.95 0.59
CA ARG A 92 -5.49 18.54 -0.64
C ARG A 92 -4.07 19.12 -0.81
N PRO A 93 -3.78 20.40 -0.47
CA PRO A 93 -2.44 20.96 -0.61
C PRO A 93 -1.37 20.30 0.27
N TYR A 94 -1.76 19.56 1.31
CA TYR A 94 -0.82 18.92 2.25
C TYR A 94 -0.42 17.49 1.84
N TYR A 95 -0.92 16.99 0.70
CA TYR A 95 -0.64 15.64 0.20
C TYR A 95 0.18 15.69 -1.09
N SER A 96 1.27 14.90 -1.12
CA SER A 96 2.06 14.69 -2.33
C SER A 96 1.30 13.88 -3.38
N GLU A 97 0.57 12.88 -2.92
CA GLU A 97 -0.20 11.95 -3.72
C GLU A 97 -1.50 12.58 -4.23
N ALA A 98 -2.06 12.01 -5.30
CA ALA A 98 -3.45 12.28 -5.65
C ALA A 98 -4.39 11.62 -4.63
N LEU A 99 -5.51 12.29 -4.31
CA LEU A 99 -6.47 11.78 -3.34
C LEU A 99 -7.52 10.90 -4.03
N ALA A 100 -7.59 9.64 -3.64
CA ALA A 100 -8.63 8.70 -4.06
C ALA A 100 -9.70 8.59 -2.96
N TYR A 101 -10.87 9.21 -3.19
CA TYR A 101 -11.94 9.27 -2.20
C TYR A 101 -12.83 8.03 -2.21
N MET A 102 -12.94 7.36 -1.07
CA MET A 102 -13.98 6.38 -0.79
C MET A 102 -15.33 7.06 -0.56
N PRO A 103 -16.46 6.42 -0.92
CA PRO A 103 -17.78 7.05 -0.87
C PRO A 103 -18.27 7.37 0.54
N HIS A 104 -17.81 6.63 1.56
CA HIS A 104 -18.30 6.77 2.94
C HIS A 104 -17.15 6.85 3.95
N CYS A 105 -16.39 5.76 4.09
CA CYS A 105 -15.29 5.64 5.03
C CYS A 105 -14.13 4.93 4.33
N TYR A 106 -12.91 5.45 4.51
CA TYR A 106 -11.70 4.81 4.00
C TYR A 106 -11.33 3.58 4.85
N GLN A 107 -11.65 3.59 6.15
CA GLN A 107 -11.29 2.51 7.06
C GLN A 107 -12.24 1.32 6.93
N THR A 108 -11.65 0.16 6.67
CA THR A 108 -12.32 -1.15 6.79
C THR A 108 -11.91 -1.82 8.11
N ASN A 109 -12.81 -2.60 8.69
CA ASN A 109 -12.56 -3.43 9.85
C ASN A 109 -13.24 -4.80 9.68
N SER A 110 -12.65 -5.85 10.23
CA SER A 110 -13.30 -7.15 10.40
C SER A 110 -13.89 -7.19 11.80
N PHE A 111 -15.21 -7.31 11.92
CA PHE A 111 -15.91 -7.44 13.20
C PHE A 111 -15.55 -8.75 13.90
#